data_AF-A0A7C5G591-F1
#
_entry.id   AF-A0A7C5G591-F1
#
_cell.length_a   1.000
_cell.length_b   1.000
_cell.length_c   1.000
_cell.angle_alpha   90.00
_cell.angle_beta   90.00
_cell.angle_gamma   90.00
#
_symmetry.space_group_name_H-M   'P 1'
#
loop_
_entity.id
_entity.type
_entity.pdbx_description
1 polymer ?
#
loop_
_entity_poly.entity_id
_entity_poly.type
_entity_poly.pdbx_seq_one_letter_code
_entity_poly.pdbx_strand_id
1 'polypeptide(L)'
;DRVLSSLKKRSLWMLHYCTGCGAIELPPTMTARYDMERFGIMPMVTPRQADILLITGYLSVKTLKRVILIYEQMQSPKYVVGFGSCTINGGMYWNSYSTIKSLDQYLPVELFLAGCMPRPEAIIAGFNALMDKIDQGKANSWEDYYKNYEFYRKNQQHAFGDIETHHDIPSDGAYFGILEADK
;
A
#
# COMPACT_ATOMS: atom_id res chain seq x y z
N ASP A 1 -4.67 -21.87 10.19
CA ASP A 1 -4.44 -20.40 10.26
C ASP A 1 -3.01 -20.00 10.59
N ARG A 2 -2.46 -20.36 11.76
CA ARG A 2 -1.08 -19.97 12.15
C ARG A 2 0.01 -20.33 11.13
N VAL A 3 -0.08 -21.49 10.49
CA VAL A 3 0.86 -21.91 9.44
C VAL A 3 0.75 -21.00 8.21
N LEU A 4 -0.46 -20.63 7.79
CA LEU A 4 -0.69 -19.74 6.65
C LEU A 4 -0.10 -18.35 6.91
N SER A 5 -0.32 -17.78 8.09
CA SER A 5 0.27 -16.48 8.48
C SER A 5 1.80 -16.53 8.49
N SER A 6 2.38 -17.64 8.98
CA SER A 6 3.83 -17.85 8.99
C SER A 6 4.44 -17.97 7.59
N LEU A 7 3.72 -18.55 6.63
CA LEU A 7 4.15 -18.63 5.24
C LEU A 7 4.05 -17.27 4.54
N LYS A 8 2.91 -16.58 4.72
CA LYS A 8 2.68 -15.24 4.14
C LYS A 8 3.75 -14.24 4.56
N LYS A 9 4.08 -14.16 5.86
CA LYS A 9 5.08 -13.19 6.35
C LYS A 9 6.51 -13.43 5.83
N ARG A 10 6.82 -14.64 5.37
CA ARG A 10 8.16 -15.05 4.89
C ARG A 10 8.33 -14.93 3.37
N SER A 11 7.29 -14.56 2.64
CA SER A 11 7.29 -14.55 1.17
C SER A 11 6.46 -13.39 0.62
N LEU A 12 6.83 -12.17 1.01
CA LEU A 12 6.09 -10.97 0.63
C LEU A 12 6.66 -10.39 -0.66
N TRP A 13 5.84 -10.24 -1.69
CA TRP A 13 6.30 -9.64 -2.95
C TRP A 13 5.95 -8.15 -2.97
N MET A 14 6.96 -7.29 -3.05
CA MET A 14 6.79 -5.85 -3.05
C MET A 14 6.68 -5.33 -4.47
N LEU A 15 5.60 -4.62 -4.77
CA LEU A 15 5.48 -3.90 -6.04
C LEU A 15 6.50 -2.78 -6.08
N HIS A 16 7.41 -2.84 -7.06
CA HIS A 16 8.42 -1.82 -7.29
C HIS A 16 7.82 -0.60 -8.00
N TYR A 17 6.94 0.12 -7.28
CA TYR A 17 6.26 1.31 -7.77
C TYR A 17 6.91 2.57 -7.20
N CYS A 18 7.85 3.12 -7.95
CA CYS A 18 8.63 4.30 -7.59
C CYS A 18 7.84 5.60 -7.86
N THR A 19 7.23 6.19 -6.83
CA THR A 19 6.33 7.36 -6.99
C THR A 19 7.03 8.70 -6.94
N GLY A 20 8.08 8.83 -6.14
CA GLY A 20 8.69 10.12 -5.86
C GLY A 20 10.11 9.97 -5.32
N CYS A 21 10.54 10.96 -4.53
CA CYS A 21 11.89 10.98 -3.98
C CYS A 21 12.23 9.67 -3.25
N GLY A 22 11.27 9.09 -2.52
CA GLY A 22 11.37 7.82 -1.76
C GLY A 22 11.96 6.65 -2.51
N ALA A 23 11.83 6.64 -3.83
CA ALA A 23 12.32 5.57 -4.66
C ALA A 23 13.83 5.34 -4.53
N ILE A 24 14.64 6.36 -4.26
CA ILE A 24 16.10 6.22 -4.25
C ILE A 24 16.63 5.41 -3.07
N GLU A 25 15.88 5.34 -1.96
CA GLU A 25 16.29 4.55 -0.78
C GLU A 25 15.89 3.07 -0.89
N LEU A 26 15.10 2.69 -1.90
CA LEU A 26 14.72 1.29 -2.12
C LEU A 26 15.85 0.43 -2.74
N PRO A 27 16.51 0.84 -3.84
CA PRO A 27 17.65 0.11 -4.37
C PRO A 27 18.75 -0.22 -3.34
N PRO A 28 19.21 0.71 -2.46
CA PRO A 28 20.20 0.36 -1.46
C PRO A 28 19.67 -0.58 -0.38
N THR A 29 18.37 -0.57 -0.07
CA THR A 29 17.79 -1.57 0.86
C THR A 29 17.72 -2.96 0.24
N MET A 30 17.51 -3.05 -1.07
CA MET A 30 17.36 -4.32 -1.78
C MET A 30 18.70 -4.93 -2.22
N THR A 31 19.75 -4.12 -2.35
CA THR A 31 21.08 -4.58 -2.78
C THR A 31 21.94 -5.05 -1.60
N ALA A 32 23.14 -5.54 -1.92
CA ALA A 32 24.05 -6.24 -1.01
C ALA A 32 24.37 -5.53 0.33
N ARG A 33 24.17 -4.21 0.44
CA ARG A 33 24.50 -3.48 1.67
C ARG A 33 23.56 -3.81 2.83
N TYR A 34 22.27 -3.91 2.54
CA TYR A 34 21.23 -4.10 3.56
C TYR A 34 20.39 -5.37 3.32
N ASP A 35 20.30 -5.83 2.08
CA ASP A 35 19.69 -7.09 1.65
C ASP A 35 18.31 -7.36 2.28
N MET A 36 17.28 -6.80 1.66
CA MET A 36 15.88 -7.05 2.02
C MET A 36 15.41 -8.47 1.64
N GLU A 37 16.04 -9.11 0.64
CA GLU A 37 15.68 -10.45 0.18
C GLU A 37 15.92 -11.49 1.26
N ARG A 38 16.88 -11.25 2.17
CA ARG A 38 17.07 -12.06 3.39
C ARG A 38 15.80 -12.26 4.22
N PHE A 39 14.89 -11.29 4.21
CA PHE A 39 13.63 -11.36 4.94
C PHE A 39 12.48 -11.97 4.10
N GLY A 40 12.76 -12.42 2.88
CA GLY A 40 11.77 -12.94 1.96
C GLY A 40 10.95 -11.86 1.26
N ILE A 41 11.48 -10.63 1.18
CA ILE A 41 10.87 -9.53 0.44
C ILE A 41 11.60 -9.36 -0.89
N MET A 42 10.89 -9.65 -1.98
CA MET A 42 11.44 -9.56 -3.33
C MET A 42 10.67 -8.50 -4.14
N PRO A 43 11.36 -7.65 -4.93
CA PRO A 43 10.69 -6.71 -5.82
C PRO A 43 9.99 -7.46 -6.96
N MET A 44 8.78 -7.02 -7.27
CA MET A 44 8.04 -7.43 -8.46
C MET A 44 7.54 -6.23 -9.24
N VAL A 45 7.42 -6.41 -10.55
CA VAL A 45 7.00 -5.34 -11.48
C VAL A 45 5.53 -5.41 -11.86
N THR A 46 4.87 -6.55 -11.60
CA THR A 46 3.46 -6.74 -11.95
C THR A 46 2.58 -6.66 -10.70
N PRO A 47 1.47 -5.91 -10.74
CA PRO A 47 0.58 -5.76 -9.58
C PRO A 47 -0.12 -7.06 -9.20
N ARG A 48 -0.43 -7.93 -10.17
CA ARG A 48 -1.13 -9.19 -9.90
C ARG A 48 -0.30 -10.21 -9.14
N GLN A 49 1.02 -10.08 -9.16
CA GLN A 49 1.95 -10.96 -8.43
C GLN A 49 2.40 -10.36 -7.10
N ALA A 50 2.17 -9.06 -6.87
CA ALA A 50 2.65 -8.38 -5.69
C ALA A 50 1.60 -8.35 -4.57
N ASP A 51 2.06 -8.48 -3.34
CA ASP A 51 1.23 -8.39 -2.13
C ASP A 51 1.37 -7.01 -1.47
N ILE A 52 2.58 -6.42 -1.50
CA ILE A 52 2.85 -5.12 -0.87
C ILE A 52 2.84 -4.03 -1.94
N LEU A 53 2.00 -3.01 -1.73
CA LEU A 53 2.06 -1.75 -2.47
C LEU A 53 2.79 -0.71 -1.65
N LEU A 54 4.04 -0.42 -2.01
CA LEU A 54 4.85 0.59 -1.34
C LEU A 54 4.70 1.95 -2.03
N ILE A 55 4.19 2.95 -1.31
CA ILE A 55 4.01 4.30 -1.84
C ILE A 55 5.18 5.17 -1.38
N THR A 56 6.13 5.37 -2.27
CA THR A 56 7.43 6.01 -2.01
C THR A 56 7.42 7.54 -2.22
N GLY A 57 6.94 8.26 -1.21
CA GLY A 57 7.00 9.73 -1.16
C GLY A 57 5.68 10.42 -1.48
N TYR A 58 5.74 11.57 -2.14
CA TYR A 58 4.55 12.37 -2.42
C TYR A 58 3.74 11.77 -3.57
N LEU A 59 2.42 11.97 -3.51
CA LEU A 59 1.51 11.61 -4.57
C LEU A 59 0.86 12.86 -5.13
N SER A 60 1.00 13.05 -6.44
CA SER A 60 0.16 14.01 -7.15
C SER A 60 -1.24 13.46 -7.34
N VAL A 61 -2.24 14.33 -7.52
CA VAL A 61 -3.61 13.94 -7.86
C VAL A 61 -3.65 13.01 -9.10
N LYS A 62 -2.77 13.26 -10.08
CA LYS A 62 -2.65 12.43 -11.30
C LYS A 62 -2.06 11.05 -11.00
N THR A 63 -1.04 10.99 -10.15
CA THR A 63 -0.39 9.72 -9.77
C THR A 63 -1.32 8.88 -8.91
N LEU A 64 -2.09 9.49 -8.02
CA LEU A 64 -3.04 8.80 -7.15
C LEU A 64 -4.05 7.95 -7.96
N LYS A 65 -4.58 8.48 -9.07
CA LYS A 65 -5.46 7.71 -9.98
C LYS A 65 -4.83 6.38 -10.41
N ARG A 66 -3.52 6.39 -10.73
CA ARG A 66 -2.80 5.19 -11.17
C ARG A 66 -2.53 4.24 -10.02
N VAL A 67 -2.25 4.75 -8.83
CA VAL A 67 -2.06 3.94 -7.62
C VAL A 67 -3.33 3.18 -7.26
N ILE A 68 -4.48 3.84 -7.32
CA ILE A 68 -5.79 3.21 -7.03
C ILE A 68 -6.04 2.07 -8.02
N LEU A 69 -5.86 2.31 -9.32
CA LEU A 69 -6.01 1.26 -10.34
C LEU A 69 -5.05 0.08 -10.11
N ILE A 70 -3.81 0.34 -9.71
CA ILE A 70 -2.84 -0.69 -9.35
C ILE A 70 -3.33 -1.49 -8.14
N TYR A 71 -3.79 -0.82 -7.08
CA TYR A 71 -4.27 -1.46 -5.86
C TYR A 71 -5.50 -2.34 -6.12
N GLU A 72 -6.41 -1.90 -6.98
CA GLU A 72 -7.59 -2.66 -7.40
C GLU A 72 -7.22 -3.90 -8.22
N GLN A 73 -6.12 -3.87 -8.97
CA GLN A 73 -5.60 -5.01 -9.75
C GLN A 73 -4.86 -6.06 -8.91
N MET A 74 -4.48 -5.73 -7.68
CA MET A 74 -3.77 -6.64 -6.77
C MET A 74 -4.75 -7.64 -6.11
N GLN A 75 -4.29 -8.87 -5.94
CA GLN A 75 -5.04 -9.92 -5.25
C GLN A 75 -5.06 -9.68 -3.75
N SER A 76 -6.14 -10.07 -3.07
CA SER A 76 -6.22 -10.04 -1.60
C SER A 76 -5.65 -11.35 -1.03
N PRO A 77 -4.78 -11.31 0.00
CA PRO A 77 -4.43 -10.19 0.87
C PRO A 77 -3.36 -9.25 0.28
N LYS A 78 -3.59 -7.93 0.42
CA LYS A 78 -2.68 -6.88 -0.06
C LYS A 78 -2.41 -5.85 1.03
N TYR A 79 -1.20 -5.31 1.06
CA TYR A 79 -0.75 -4.42 2.13
C TYR A 79 -0.21 -3.11 1.55
N VAL A 80 -0.81 -1.98 1.90
CA VAL A 80 -0.30 -0.66 1.51
C VAL A 80 0.61 -0.13 2.60
N VAL A 81 1.84 0.23 2.23
CA VAL A 81 2.80 0.85 3.14
C VAL A 81 3.07 2.28 2.65
N GLY A 82 2.77 3.25 3.51
CA GLY A 82 3.04 4.66 3.27
C GLY A 82 4.48 5.01 3.66
N PHE A 83 5.27 5.49 2.71
CA PHE A 83 6.69 5.77 2.92
C PHE A 83 6.96 7.27 2.98
N GLY A 84 7.51 7.70 4.12
CA GLY A 84 7.94 9.05 4.38
C GLY A 84 6.82 9.96 4.91
N SER A 85 7.20 11.17 5.29
CA SER A 85 6.26 12.17 5.84
C SER A 85 5.18 12.60 4.84
N CYS A 86 5.46 12.50 3.53
CA CYS A 86 4.55 12.94 2.48
C CYS A 86 3.24 12.14 2.46
N THR A 87 3.25 10.85 2.80
CA THR A 87 2.04 10.01 2.82
C THR A 87 1.18 10.22 4.06
N ILE A 88 1.77 10.74 5.15
CA ILE A 88 1.11 10.92 6.45
C ILE A 88 0.31 12.22 6.47
N ASN A 89 0.95 13.35 6.15
CA ASN A 89 0.36 14.69 6.26
C ASN A 89 0.73 15.63 5.10
N GLY A 90 1.28 15.10 4.01
CA GLY A 90 1.76 15.88 2.86
C GLY A 90 3.20 16.35 3.02
N GLY A 91 3.81 16.18 4.20
CA GLY A 91 5.20 16.51 4.48
C GLY A 91 5.53 17.96 4.11
N MET A 92 6.66 18.16 3.44
CA MET A 92 7.05 19.49 2.94
C MET A 92 6.09 20.05 1.88
N TYR A 93 5.32 19.19 1.22
CA TYR A 93 4.38 19.57 0.16
C TYR A 93 2.98 19.87 0.71
N TRP A 94 2.82 20.10 2.01
CA TRP A 94 1.51 20.30 2.63
C TRP A 94 0.71 21.47 2.01
N ASN A 95 1.38 22.51 1.51
CA ASN A 95 0.75 23.68 0.88
C ASN A 95 0.71 23.62 -0.66
N SER A 96 1.03 22.48 -1.27
CA SER A 96 0.96 22.34 -2.74
C SER A 96 -0.49 22.06 -3.20
N TYR A 97 -0.92 22.69 -4.29
CA TYR A 97 -2.25 22.41 -4.88
C TYR A 97 -2.34 21.03 -5.55
N SER A 98 -1.20 20.48 -5.97
CA SER A 98 -1.16 19.28 -6.83
C SER A 98 -0.97 17.98 -6.07
N THR A 99 -0.57 18.05 -4.79
CA THR A 99 -0.27 16.87 -3.98
C THR A 99 -1.37 16.60 -2.96
N ILE A 100 -1.69 15.32 -2.77
CA ILE A 100 -2.56 14.89 -1.68
C ILE A 100 -1.86 15.04 -0.33
N LYS A 101 -2.64 15.20 0.74
CA LYS A 101 -2.11 15.44 2.08
C LYS A 101 -2.14 14.21 2.96
N SER A 102 -3.24 13.47 2.94
CA SER A 102 -3.33 12.21 3.67
C SER A 102 -3.64 11.10 2.70
N LEU A 103 -2.76 10.08 2.65
CA LEU A 103 -2.98 8.89 1.85
C LEU A 103 -4.16 8.05 2.36
N ASP A 104 -4.34 8.04 3.68
CA ASP A 104 -5.34 7.24 4.39
C ASP A 104 -6.79 7.56 3.98
N GLN A 105 -7.03 8.76 3.44
CA GLN A 105 -8.35 9.16 2.94
C GLN A 105 -8.75 8.43 1.64
N TYR A 106 -7.77 7.89 0.90
CA TYR A 106 -7.99 7.36 -0.46
C TYR A 106 -7.75 5.86 -0.56
N LEU A 107 -6.82 5.32 0.23
CA LEU A 107 -6.42 3.93 0.24
C LEU A 107 -6.19 3.46 1.69
N PRO A 108 -6.44 2.17 1.99
CA PRO A 108 -6.27 1.63 3.32
C PRO A 108 -4.77 1.43 3.63
N VAL A 109 -4.19 2.24 4.51
CA VAL A 109 -2.77 2.13 4.84
C VAL A 109 -2.56 1.22 6.05
N GLU A 110 -1.72 0.20 5.89
CA GLU A 110 -1.40 -0.76 6.96
C GLU A 110 -0.31 -0.22 7.90
N LEU A 111 0.70 0.46 7.34
CA LEU A 111 1.83 1.00 8.09
C LEU A 111 2.35 2.29 7.45
N PHE A 112 2.71 3.26 8.29
CA PHE A 112 3.45 4.45 7.89
C PHE A 112 4.89 4.40 8.37
N LEU A 113 5.83 4.66 7.47
CA LEU A 113 7.26 4.79 7.77
C LEU A 113 7.63 6.26 7.85
N ALA A 114 8.01 6.72 9.04
CA ALA A 114 8.44 8.10 9.24
C ALA A 114 9.84 8.35 8.66
N GLY A 115 10.00 9.48 7.95
CA GLY A 115 11.29 9.95 7.42
C GLY A 115 11.16 10.82 6.18
N CYS A 116 12.25 11.50 5.80
CA CYS A 116 12.32 12.31 4.58
C CYS A 116 13.78 12.44 4.09
N MET A 117 14.44 11.37 3.67
CA MET A 117 13.95 9.99 3.51
C MET A 117 14.14 9.14 4.78
N PRO A 118 13.29 8.14 5.08
CA PRO A 118 13.66 7.11 6.05
C PRO A 118 14.95 6.40 5.62
N ARG A 119 15.86 6.18 6.57
CA ARG A 119 17.08 5.42 6.33
C ARG A 119 16.77 3.95 6.05
N PRO A 120 17.62 3.22 5.30
CA PRO A 120 17.46 1.80 5.02
C PRO A 120 17.13 0.92 6.24
N GLU A 121 17.74 1.22 7.39
CA GLU A 121 17.49 0.48 8.64
C GLU A 121 16.05 0.68 9.15
N ALA A 122 15.51 1.88 8.99
CA ALA A 122 14.12 2.19 9.38
C ALA A 122 13.12 1.51 8.44
N ILE A 123 13.48 1.35 7.17
CA ILE A 123 12.68 0.62 6.17
C ILE A 123 12.58 -0.86 6.58
N ILE A 124 13.72 -1.49 6.89
CA ILE A 124 13.76 -2.88 7.36
C ILE A 124 12.99 -3.06 8.67
N ALA A 125 13.15 -2.14 9.63
CA ALA A 125 12.39 -2.17 10.88
C ALA A 125 10.88 -2.06 10.63
N GLY A 126 10.48 -1.23 9.66
CA GLY A 126 9.11 -1.12 9.17
C GLY A 126 8.55 -2.42 8.63
N PHE A 127 9.30 -3.09 7.77
CA PHE A 127 8.91 -4.39 7.22
C PHE A 127 8.83 -5.48 8.29
N ASN A 128 9.74 -5.48 9.27
CA ASN A 128 9.64 -6.40 10.42
C ASN A 128 8.35 -6.14 11.22
N ALA A 129 7.99 -4.88 11.47
CA ALA A 129 6.74 -4.54 12.14
C ALA A 129 5.50 -4.98 11.33
N LEU A 130 5.57 -4.91 9.99
CA LEU A 130 4.52 -5.44 9.12
C LEU A 130 4.43 -6.97 9.22
N MET A 131 5.55 -7.69 9.20
CA MET A 131 5.57 -9.15 9.38
C MET A 131 4.98 -9.57 10.73
N ASP A 132 5.29 -8.83 11.80
CA ASP A 132 4.73 -9.06 13.13
C ASP A 132 3.22 -8.83 13.17
N LYS A 133 2.71 -7.79 12.49
CA LYS A 133 1.28 -7.56 12.33
C LYS A 133 0.58 -8.69 11.57
N ILE A 134 1.20 -9.21 10.51
CA ILE A 134 0.67 -10.34 9.72
C ILE A 134 0.63 -11.61 10.58
N ASP A 135 1.68 -11.88 11.36
CA ASP A 135 1.74 -13.05 12.25
C ASP A 135 0.65 -13.00 13.33
N GLN A 136 0.32 -11.81 13.82
CA GLN A 136 -0.75 -11.57 14.78
C GLN A 136 -2.16 -11.55 14.16
N GLY A 137 -2.28 -11.61 12.82
CA GLY A 137 -3.57 -11.51 12.13
C GLY A 137 -4.24 -10.14 12.25
N LYS A 138 -3.46 -9.08 12.49
CA LYS A 138 -3.94 -7.70 12.63
C LYS A 138 -3.83 -6.88 11.35
N ALA A 139 -3.16 -7.42 10.33
CA ALA A 139 -2.95 -6.76 9.04
C ALA A 139 -4.17 -6.95 8.12
N ASN A 140 -5.27 -6.28 8.44
CA ASN A 140 -6.56 -6.45 7.77
C ASN A 140 -7.06 -5.16 7.11
N SER A 141 -6.20 -4.15 6.91
CA SER A 141 -6.61 -2.88 6.29
C SER A 141 -7.22 -3.07 4.89
N TRP A 142 -6.83 -4.13 4.17
CA TRP A 142 -7.46 -4.47 2.88
C TRP A 142 -8.95 -4.82 3.01
N GLU A 143 -9.39 -5.43 4.12
CA GLU A 143 -10.81 -5.70 4.38
C GLU A 143 -11.58 -4.40 4.62
N ASP A 144 -10.96 -3.44 5.29
CA ASP A 144 -11.58 -2.13 5.57
C ASP A 144 -11.90 -1.37 4.29
N TYR A 145 -11.13 -1.58 3.22
CA TYR A 145 -11.43 -1.03 1.90
C TYR A 145 -12.70 -1.59 1.28
N TYR A 146 -12.95 -2.90 1.45
CA TYR A 146 -14.18 -3.52 0.97
C TYR A 146 -15.38 -3.09 1.83
N LYS A 147 -15.22 -3.06 3.17
CA LYS A 147 -16.29 -2.67 4.10
C LYS A 147 -16.68 -1.19 3.96
N ASN A 148 -15.70 -0.30 3.81
CA ASN A 148 -15.89 1.15 3.74
C ASN A 148 -15.68 1.69 2.31
N TYR A 149 -15.99 0.88 1.29
CA TYR A 149 -15.69 1.23 -0.10
C TYR A 149 -16.31 2.57 -0.52
N GLU A 150 -17.55 2.86 -0.10
CA GLU A 150 -18.23 4.12 -0.40
C GLU A 150 -17.49 5.35 0.15
N PHE A 151 -16.88 5.24 1.33
CA PHE A 151 -16.09 6.33 1.93
C PHE A 151 -14.86 6.65 1.08
N TYR A 152 -14.08 5.61 0.75
CA TYR A 152 -12.90 5.78 -0.10
C TYR A 152 -13.31 6.31 -1.48
N ARG A 153 -14.38 5.78 -2.06
CA ARG A 153 -14.86 6.19 -3.38
C ARG A 153 -15.31 7.64 -3.43
N LYS A 154 -16.02 8.11 -2.41
CA LYS A 154 -16.44 9.51 -2.29
C LYS A 154 -15.25 10.46 -2.19
N ASN A 155 -14.23 10.12 -1.41
CA ASN A 155 -13.01 10.91 -1.29
C ASN A 155 -12.23 10.94 -2.60
N GLN A 156 -12.13 9.80 -3.26
CA GLN A 156 -11.53 9.68 -4.59
C GLN A 156 -12.25 10.58 -5.61
N GLN A 157 -13.58 10.49 -5.72
CA GLN A 157 -14.38 11.35 -6.60
C GLN A 157 -14.19 12.83 -6.30
N HIS A 158 -14.11 13.20 -5.02
CA HIS A 158 -13.86 14.59 -4.63
C HIS A 158 -12.50 15.11 -5.12
N ALA A 159 -11.47 14.27 -5.08
CA ALA A 159 -10.11 14.70 -5.46
C ALA A 159 -9.93 14.91 -6.97
N PHE A 160 -10.61 14.13 -7.81
CA PHE A 160 -10.30 14.15 -9.24
C PHE A 160 -11.44 13.80 -10.20
N GLY A 161 -12.70 13.88 -9.73
CA GLY A 161 -13.91 13.60 -10.49
C GLY A 161 -14.20 12.12 -10.66
N ASP A 162 -15.09 11.79 -11.59
CA ASP A 162 -15.43 10.40 -11.89
C ASP A 162 -14.19 9.61 -12.35
N ILE A 163 -14.03 8.41 -11.77
CA ILE A 163 -13.06 7.42 -12.24
C ILE A 163 -13.84 6.28 -12.89
N GLU A 164 -13.42 5.90 -14.09
CA GLU A 164 -13.74 4.58 -14.63
C GLU A 164 -12.78 3.56 -14.00
N THR A 165 -13.30 2.78 -13.06
CA THR A 165 -12.60 1.59 -12.53
C THR A 165 -13.18 0.38 -13.24
N HIS A 166 -12.32 -0.46 -13.81
CA HIS A 166 -12.73 -1.64 -14.55
C HIS A 166 -12.99 -2.86 -13.63
N HIS A 167 -12.79 -2.71 -12.32
CA HIS A 167 -12.95 -3.77 -11.32
C HIS A 167 -14.21 -3.58 -10.49
N ASP A 168 -14.99 -4.65 -10.35
CA ASP A 168 -16.19 -4.71 -9.53
C ASP A 168 -15.82 -5.09 -8.08
N ILE A 169 -15.49 -4.07 -7.30
CA ILE A 169 -15.03 -4.21 -5.91
C ILE A 169 -16.10 -4.79 -4.97
N PRO A 170 -17.39 -4.40 -5.07
CA PRO A 170 -18.46 -5.06 -4.33
C PRO A 170 -18.54 -6.57 -4.59
N SER A 171 -18.46 -6.99 -5.85
CA SER A 171 -18.48 -8.43 -6.19
C SER A 171 -17.26 -9.18 -5.64
N ASP A 172 -16.08 -8.57 -5.70
CA ASP A 172 -14.85 -9.10 -5.10
C ASP A 172 -15.00 -9.23 -3.57
N GLY A 173 -15.59 -8.24 -2.91
CA GLY A 173 -15.86 -8.27 -1.47
C GLY A 173 -16.81 -9.40 -1.06
N ALA A 174 -17.82 -9.71 -1.89
CA ALA A 174 -18.71 -10.85 -1.70
C ALA A 174 -17.98 -12.20 -1.91
N TYR A 175 -17.07 -12.28 -2.89
CA TYR A 175 -16.23 -13.48 -3.11
C TYR A 175 -15.37 -13.82 -1.88
N PHE A 176 -14.82 -12.80 -1.21
CA PHE A 176 -14.05 -12.98 0.04
C PHE A 176 -14.93 -13.15 1.29
N GLY A 177 -16.26 -13.10 1.16
CA GLY A 177 -17.20 -13.21 2.29
C GLY A 177 -17.15 -12.03 3.26
N ILE A 178 -16.67 -10.87 2.80
CA ILE A 178 -16.54 -9.64 3.61
C ILE A 178 -17.83 -8.82 3.54
N LEU A 179 -18.45 -8.80 2.37
CA LEU A 179 -19.75 -8.18 2.13
C LEU A 179 -20.80 -9.28 1.95
N GLU A 180 -22.02 -9.02 2.40
CA GLU A 180 -23.15 -9.86 2.01
C GLU A 180 -23.37 -9.69 0.50
N ALA A 181 -23.50 -10.79 -0.23
CA ALA A 181 -23.88 -10.73 -1.63
C ALA A 181 -25.29 -10.12 -1.72
N ASP A 182 -25.42 -8.96 -2.38
CA ASP A 182 -26.72 -8.41 -2.74
C ASP A 182 -27.51 -9.51 -3.48
N LYS A 183 -28.62 -9.93 -2.88
CA LYS A 183 -29.55 -10.91 -3.45
C LYS A 183 -30.42 -10.30 -4.53
#